data_AF-A0AAD5R0D5-F1
#
_entry.id   AF-A0AAD5R0D5-F1
#
_cell.length_a   1.000
_cell.length_b   1.000
_cell.length_c   1.000
_cell.angle_alpha   90.00
_cell.angle_beta   90.00
_cell.angle_gamma   90.00
#
_symmetry.space_group_name_H-M   'P 1'
#
loop_
_entity.id
_entity.type
_entity.pdbx_description
1 polymer ?
#
loop_
_entity_poly.entity_id
_entity_poly.type
_entity_poly.pdbx_seq_one_letter_code
_entity_poly.pdbx_strand_id
1 'polypeptide(L)'
;MLQSQSFMLFSRCMFAAVKAAVKEKQHKYPVTGMTMGPCAIFVKEYFAKNSPKNLSEGRTAMREAAAAWKSLDETTRKKYEDLSKRYRDEKIHEFERLSDEEKNEMITASLKEKEEKARRRIRKERRERWESTGHPERPPTAYNLFVQEKFNELKERGEMVAPVVKTMTSLSVEWKSMSDSAKKPYVTKATRLLEEYKSKVDEWKAKQSKEVGT
;
A
#
# COMPACT_ATOMS: atom_id res chain seq x y z
N MET A 1 2.10 -10.07 55.16
CA MET A 1 2.76 -9.30 54.08
C MET A 1 2.00 -9.55 52.79
N LEU A 2 1.04 -8.66 52.50
CA LEU A 2 0.28 -8.61 51.26
C LEU A 2 1.09 -7.83 50.22
N GLN A 3 1.89 -8.47 49.37
CA GLN A 3 2.54 -7.76 48.25
C GLN A 3 2.68 -8.58 46.96
N SER A 4 1.86 -9.63 46.77
CA SER A 4 1.94 -10.45 45.53
C SER A 4 0.60 -10.70 44.84
N GLN A 5 -0.39 -9.81 44.99
CA GLN A 5 -1.62 -9.85 44.19
C GLN A 5 -1.90 -8.56 43.40
N SER A 6 -1.06 -7.54 43.50
CA SER A 6 -1.31 -6.24 42.83
C SER A 6 -0.82 -6.19 41.38
N PHE A 7 0.10 -7.06 40.95
CA PHE A 7 0.68 -7.02 39.59
C PHE A 7 -0.13 -7.76 38.51
N MET A 8 -1.10 -8.61 38.87
CA MET A 8 -1.97 -9.27 37.87
C MET A 8 -3.30 -8.56 37.61
N LEU A 9 -3.65 -7.52 38.38
CA LEU A 9 -4.90 -6.77 38.18
C LEU A 9 -4.71 -5.53 37.30
N PHE A 10 -3.50 -4.99 37.18
CA PHE A 10 -3.20 -3.88 36.26
C PHE A 10 -3.04 -4.29 34.79
N SER A 11 -2.69 -5.55 34.51
CA SER A 11 -2.58 -6.04 33.12
C SER A 11 -3.91 -6.46 32.49
N ARG A 12 -4.98 -6.66 33.27
CA ARG A 12 -6.31 -6.99 32.70
C ARG A 12 -7.16 -5.76 32.39
N CYS A 13 -6.92 -4.63 33.06
CA CYS A 13 -7.69 -3.40 32.82
C CYS A 13 -7.26 -2.66 31.53
N MET A 14 -5.97 -2.73 31.15
CA MET A 14 -5.49 -2.10 29.91
C MET A 14 -5.90 -2.86 28.64
N PHE A 15 -6.17 -4.16 28.71
CA PHE A 15 -6.73 -4.91 27.57
C PHE A 15 -8.26 -4.86 27.50
N ALA A 16 -8.95 -4.61 28.62
CA ALA A 16 -10.40 -4.42 28.63
C ALA A 16 -10.81 -3.03 28.10
N ALA A 17 -9.97 -2.00 28.27
CA ALA A 17 -10.26 -0.64 27.80
C ALA A 17 -9.83 -0.35 26.35
N VAL A 18 -9.00 -1.19 25.72
CA VAL A 18 -8.60 -1.04 24.29
C VAL A 18 -9.55 -1.75 23.34
N LYS A 19 -10.41 -2.65 23.83
CA LYS A 19 -11.67 -2.99 23.14
C LYS A 19 -12.76 -1.97 23.50
N ALA A 20 -12.46 -0.68 23.38
CA ALA A 20 -13.51 0.27 23.09
C ALA A 20 -14.24 -0.29 21.88
N ALA A 21 -15.50 -0.66 22.06
CA ALA A 21 -16.33 -1.27 21.05
C ALA A 21 -16.25 -0.41 19.78
N VAL A 22 -15.43 -0.84 18.81
CA VAL A 22 -15.58 -0.42 17.43
C VAL A 22 -16.92 -1.01 17.07
N LYS A 23 -18.00 -0.24 17.31
CA LYS A 23 -19.32 -0.54 16.79
C LYS A 23 -19.10 -0.65 15.30
N GLU A 24 -19.05 -1.89 14.81
CA GLU A 24 -18.80 -2.19 13.42
C GLU A 24 -19.86 -1.41 12.65
N LYS A 25 -19.44 -0.35 11.96
CA LYS A 25 -20.38 0.51 11.25
C LYS A 25 -21.00 -0.40 10.20
N GLN A 26 -22.26 -0.78 10.40
CA GLN A 26 -22.99 -1.54 9.41
C GLN A 26 -23.19 -0.63 8.21
N HIS A 27 -22.59 -0.98 7.07
CA HIS A 27 -22.68 -0.17 5.86
C HIS A 27 -23.88 -0.65 5.05
N LYS A 28 -24.83 0.24 4.78
CA LYS A 28 -26.02 -0.08 3.97
C LYS A 28 -25.68 -0.32 2.48
N TYR A 29 -24.63 0.33 1.99
CA TYR A 29 -24.17 0.26 0.61
C TYR A 29 -22.64 0.10 0.55
N PRO A 30 -22.08 -0.36 -0.59
CA PRO A 30 -20.65 -0.38 -0.80
C PRO A 30 -20.02 1.01 -0.59
N VAL A 31 -18.85 1.06 0.04
CA VAL A 31 -18.10 2.30 0.36
C VAL A 31 -17.26 2.84 -0.79
N THR A 32 -17.12 2.08 -1.87
CA THR A 32 -16.39 2.38 -3.10
C THR A 32 -17.27 2.08 -4.31
N GLY A 33 -17.03 2.76 -5.43
CA GLY A 33 -17.70 2.45 -6.71
C GLY A 33 -19.14 2.95 -6.90
N MET A 34 -19.82 3.39 -5.84
CA MET A 34 -21.22 3.83 -5.89
C MET A 34 -21.45 5.25 -6.43
N THR A 35 -20.40 6.05 -6.59
CA THR A 35 -20.53 7.46 -6.96
C THR A 35 -19.53 7.85 -8.04
N MET A 36 -19.97 8.71 -8.95
CA MET A 36 -19.15 9.37 -9.96
C MET A 36 -19.48 10.86 -9.87
N GLY A 37 -18.51 11.67 -9.44
CA GLY A 37 -18.72 13.11 -9.30
C GLY A 37 -18.98 13.79 -10.65
N PRO A 38 -19.64 14.97 -10.67
CA PRO A 38 -19.97 15.69 -11.91
C PRO A 38 -18.76 15.92 -12.82
N CYS A 39 -17.64 16.37 -12.25
CA CYS A 39 -16.37 16.56 -12.96
C CYS A 39 -15.82 15.25 -13.54
N ALA A 40 -15.96 14.13 -12.83
CA ALA A 40 -15.49 12.83 -13.32
C ALA A 40 -16.30 12.33 -14.53
N ILE A 41 -17.60 12.61 -14.56
CA ILE A 41 -18.46 12.32 -15.72
C ILE A 41 -18.06 13.18 -16.91
N PHE A 42 -17.85 14.48 -16.70
CA PHE A 42 -17.35 15.39 -17.74
C PHE A 42 -15.99 14.93 -18.29
N VAL A 43 -15.03 14.62 -17.42
CA VAL A 43 -13.69 14.15 -17.84
C VAL A 43 -13.81 12.84 -18.62
N LYS A 44 -14.69 11.92 -18.21
CA LYS A 44 -14.94 10.67 -18.96
C LYS A 44 -15.47 10.96 -20.37
N GLU A 45 -16.42 11.89 -20.51
CA GLU A 45 -16.95 12.32 -21.81
C GLU A 45 -15.87 13.02 -22.67
N TYR A 46 -15.07 13.90 -22.06
CA TYR A 46 -13.95 14.59 -22.72
C TYR A 46 -12.91 13.60 -23.27
N PHE A 47 -12.54 12.59 -22.46
CA PHE A 47 -11.60 11.55 -22.87
C PHE A 47 -12.16 10.65 -23.97
N ALA A 48 -13.46 10.35 -23.95
CA ALA A 48 -14.10 9.61 -25.03
C ALA A 48 -14.07 10.40 -26.34
N LYS A 49 -14.30 11.72 -26.29
CA LYS A 49 -14.28 12.60 -27.46
C LYS A 49 -12.88 12.78 -28.04
N ASN A 50 -11.88 12.98 -27.19
CA ASN A 50 -10.54 13.34 -27.62
C ASN A 50 -9.58 12.15 -27.76
N SER A 51 -9.93 10.98 -27.23
CA SER A 51 -9.26 9.69 -27.45
C SER A 51 -7.71 9.76 -27.42
N PRO A 52 -7.09 10.17 -26.30
CA PRO A 52 -5.63 10.26 -26.22
C PRO A 52 -4.97 8.88 -26.37
N LYS A 53 -3.93 8.79 -27.19
CA LYS A 53 -3.31 7.51 -27.60
C LYS A 53 -2.18 7.04 -26.68
N ASN A 54 -1.60 7.95 -25.90
CA ASN A 54 -0.48 7.65 -25.02
C ASN A 54 -0.54 8.46 -23.72
N LEU A 55 0.38 8.18 -22.78
CA LEU A 55 0.39 8.82 -21.46
C LEU A 55 0.65 10.33 -21.53
N SER A 56 1.41 10.81 -22.51
CA SER A 56 1.70 12.24 -22.68
C SER A 56 0.46 13.01 -23.15
N GLU A 57 -0.21 12.49 -24.18
CA GLU A 57 -1.49 13.00 -24.66
C GLU A 57 -2.56 12.92 -23.56
N GLY A 58 -2.60 11.84 -22.79
CA GLY A 58 -3.52 11.68 -21.67
C GLY A 58 -3.31 12.74 -20.56
N ARG A 59 -2.06 13.07 -20.23
CA ARG A 59 -1.76 14.16 -19.27
C ARG A 59 -2.20 15.52 -19.80
N THR A 60 -2.03 15.76 -21.09
CA THR A 60 -2.46 17.00 -21.75
C THR A 60 -3.98 17.11 -21.78
N ALA A 61 -4.66 16.06 -22.23
CA ALA A 61 -6.13 15.97 -22.23
C ALA A 61 -6.72 16.15 -20.83
N MET A 62 -6.08 15.60 -19.78
CA MET A 62 -6.52 15.82 -18.40
C MET A 62 -6.42 17.30 -17.97
N ARG A 63 -5.34 17.98 -18.36
CA ARG A 63 -5.15 19.41 -18.06
C ARG A 63 -6.19 20.27 -18.77
N GLU A 64 -6.44 19.98 -20.05
CA GLU A 64 -7.46 20.68 -20.84
C GLU A 64 -8.86 20.41 -20.31
N ALA A 65 -9.20 19.15 -19.99
CA ALA A 65 -10.48 18.81 -19.37
C ALA A 65 -10.68 19.55 -18.05
N ALA A 66 -9.64 19.62 -17.21
CA ALA A 66 -9.72 20.36 -15.95
C ALA A 66 -9.91 21.88 -16.18
N ALA A 67 -9.28 22.46 -17.20
CA ALA A 67 -9.48 23.86 -17.57
C ALA A 67 -10.90 24.10 -18.11
N ALA A 68 -11.37 23.26 -19.03
CA ALA A 68 -12.71 23.32 -19.60
C ALA A 68 -13.79 23.16 -18.53
N TRP A 69 -13.62 22.25 -17.57
CA TRP A 69 -14.53 22.09 -16.43
C TRP A 69 -14.65 23.37 -15.59
N LYS A 70 -13.54 24.07 -15.35
CA LYS A 70 -13.52 25.32 -14.59
C LYS A 70 -14.22 26.46 -15.33
N SER A 71 -14.16 26.48 -16.66
CA SER A 71 -14.79 27.48 -17.51
C SER A 71 -16.22 27.15 -17.93
N LEU A 72 -16.82 26.06 -17.43
CA LEU A 72 -18.21 25.73 -17.75
C LEU A 72 -19.18 26.77 -17.19
N ASP A 73 -20.21 27.06 -17.99
CA ASP A 73 -21.37 27.84 -17.56
C ASP A 73 -22.25 27.03 -16.59
N GLU A 74 -23.12 27.73 -15.88
CA GLU A 74 -23.97 27.15 -14.83
C GLU A 74 -24.96 26.11 -15.39
N THR A 75 -25.47 26.29 -16.61
CA THR A 75 -26.43 25.36 -17.21
C THR A 75 -25.77 24.03 -17.57
N THR A 76 -24.57 24.09 -18.14
CA THR A 76 -23.76 22.90 -18.45
C THR A 76 -23.27 22.22 -17.17
N ARG A 77 -22.89 22.99 -16.15
CA ARG A 77 -22.52 22.44 -14.84
C ARG A 77 -23.67 21.65 -14.21
N LYS A 78 -24.88 22.23 -14.21
CA LYS A 78 -26.10 21.57 -13.71
C LYS A 78 -26.41 20.26 -14.44
N LYS A 79 -26.22 20.18 -15.76
CA LYS A 79 -26.34 18.92 -16.52
C LYS A 79 -25.49 17.80 -15.89
N TYR A 80 -24.23 18.08 -15.57
CA TYR A 80 -23.33 17.07 -14.98
C TYR A 80 -23.66 16.73 -13.53
N GLU A 81 -24.21 17.67 -12.77
CA GLU A 81 -24.75 17.40 -11.44
C GLU A 81 -25.92 16.44 -11.49
N ASP A 82 -26.87 16.67 -12.41
CA ASP A 82 -28.03 15.81 -12.59
C ASP A 82 -27.62 14.43 -13.11
N LEU A 83 -26.64 14.34 -14.02
CA LEU A 83 -26.05 13.07 -14.46
C LEU A 83 -25.38 12.32 -13.30
N SER A 84 -24.67 13.02 -12.42
CA SER A 84 -24.02 12.43 -11.24
C SER A 84 -25.04 11.85 -10.26
N LYS A 85 -26.15 12.57 -10.03
CA LYS A 85 -27.27 12.09 -9.21
C LYS A 85 -27.92 10.85 -9.82
N ARG A 86 -28.31 10.91 -11.10
CA ARG A 86 -28.91 9.76 -11.81
C ARG A 86 -28.02 8.53 -11.78
N TYR A 87 -26.72 8.70 -12.04
CA TYR A 87 -25.76 7.58 -11.95
C TYR A 87 -25.75 6.94 -10.56
N ARG A 88 -25.77 7.75 -9.50
CA ARG A 88 -25.81 7.24 -8.14
C ARG A 88 -27.12 6.51 -7.85
N ASP A 89 -28.24 7.07 -8.27
CA ASP A 89 -29.57 6.48 -8.04
C ASP A 89 -29.70 5.15 -8.79
N GLU A 90 -29.24 5.09 -10.04
CA GLU A 90 -29.14 3.85 -10.83
C GLU A 90 -28.27 2.81 -10.11
N LYS A 91 -27.09 3.19 -9.59
CA LYS A 91 -26.23 2.27 -8.84
C LYS A 91 -26.85 1.78 -7.54
N ILE A 92 -27.59 2.63 -6.84
CA ILE A 92 -28.34 2.23 -5.64
C ILE A 92 -29.44 1.24 -6.03
N HIS A 93 -30.22 1.53 -7.07
CA HIS A 93 -31.31 0.66 -7.52
C HIS A 93 -30.79 -0.70 -8.04
N GLU A 94 -29.70 -0.71 -8.81
CA GLU A 94 -28.99 -1.93 -9.22
C GLU A 94 -28.59 -2.76 -8.00
N PHE A 95 -27.99 -2.13 -6.98
CA PHE A 95 -27.58 -2.81 -5.74
C PHE A 95 -28.78 -3.33 -4.94
N GLU A 96 -29.87 -2.58 -4.86
CA GLU A 96 -31.07 -2.96 -4.10
C GLU A 96 -31.80 -4.16 -4.72
N ARG A 97 -31.67 -4.35 -6.04
CA ARG A 97 -32.21 -5.51 -6.77
C ARG A 97 -31.44 -6.81 -6.56
N LEU A 98 -30.25 -6.77 -5.97
CA LEU A 98 -29.46 -7.96 -5.67
C LEU A 98 -30.03 -8.75 -4.48
N SER A 99 -29.65 -10.02 -4.39
CA SER A 99 -29.90 -10.83 -3.21
C SER A 99 -29.12 -10.32 -1.98
N ASP A 100 -29.54 -10.71 -0.79
CA ASP A 100 -28.88 -10.28 0.44
C ASP A 100 -27.44 -10.80 0.56
N GLU A 101 -27.17 -11.99 0.01
CA GLU A 101 -25.82 -12.57 -0.04
C GLU A 101 -24.91 -11.71 -0.92
N GLU A 102 -25.32 -11.42 -2.16
CA GLU A 102 -24.58 -10.57 -3.10
C GLU A 102 -24.35 -9.15 -2.53
N LYS A 103 -25.35 -8.58 -1.84
CA LYS A 103 -25.22 -7.30 -1.15
C LYS A 103 -24.13 -7.34 -0.09
N ASN A 104 -24.13 -8.36 0.76
CA ASN A 104 -23.15 -8.54 1.83
C ASN A 104 -21.74 -8.76 1.27
N GLU A 105 -21.61 -9.55 0.21
CA GLU A 105 -20.35 -9.77 -0.49
C GLU A 105 -19.80 -8.45 -1.07
N MET A 106 -20.63 -7.68 -1.76
CA MET A 106 -20.23 -6.39 -2.33
C MET A 106 -19.83 -5.37 -1.26
N ILE A 107 -20.56 -5.29 -0.14
CA ILE A 107 -20.21 -4.42 0.99
C ILE A 107 -18.85 -4.86 1.57
N THR A 108 -18.66 -6.16 1.81
CA THR A 108 -17.43 -6.71 2.39
C THR A 108 -16.23 -6.49 1.46
N ALA A 109 -16.39 -6.76 0.16
CA ALA A 109 -15.37 -6.53 -0.85
C ALA A 109 -14.97 -5.04 -0.92
N SER A 110 -15.95 -4.14 -0.87
CA SER A 110 -15.71 -2.70 -0.88
C SER A 110 -14.97 -2.20 0.37
N LEU A 111 -15.30 -2.74 1.55
CA LEU A 111 -14.58 -2.45 2.79
C LEU A 111 -13.13 -2.93 2.71
N LYS A 112 -12.91 -4.17 2.24
CA LYS A 112 -11.57 -4.73 2.03
C LYS A 112 -10.74 -3.89 1.05
N GLU A 113 -11.35 -3.43 -0.04
CA GLU A 113 -10.70 -2.54 -1.01
C GLU A 113 -10.31 -1.20 -0.38
N LYS A 114 -11.21 -0.58 0.39
CA LYS A 114 -10.95 0.68 1.10
C LYS A 114 -9.79 0.53 2.08
N GLU A 115 -9.79 -0.53 2.88
CA GLU A 115 -8.67 -0.82 3.79
C GLU A 115 -7.37 -1.06 3.03
N GLU A 116 -7.41 -1.79 1.92
CA GLU A 116 -6.21 -2.05 1.13
C GLU A 116 -5.64 -0.74 0.56
N LYS A 117 -6.48 0.14 0.04
CA LYS A 117 -6.07 1.49 -0.40
C LYS A 117 -5.46 2.29 0.74
N ALA A 118 -6.05 2.26 1.94
CA ALA A 118 -5.48 2.91 3.12
C ALA A 118 -4.11 2.31 3.48
N ARG A 119 -3.97 0.98 3.49
CA ARG A 119 -2.69 0.30 3.75
C ARG A 119 -1.64 0.64 2.69
N ARG A 120 -2.02 0.76 1.41
CA ARG A 120 -1.12 1.17 0.31
C ARG A 120 -0.64 2.61 0.52
N ARG A 121 -1.55 3.54 0.88
CA ARG A 121 -1.22 4.93 1.19
C ARG A 121 -0.23 5.04 2.36
N ILE A 122 -0.51 4.37 3.47
CA ILE A 122 0.38 4.36 4.66
C ILE A 122 1.78 3.82 4.29
N ARG A 123 1.86 2.78 3.47
CA ARG A 123 3.15 2.25 3.01
C ARG A 123 3.91 3.25 2.13
N LYS A 124 3.20 3.99 1.27
CA LYS A 124 3.79 5.03 0.41
C LYS A 124 4.32 6.19 1.25
N GLU A 125 3.50 6.74 2.13
CA GLU A 125 3.86 7.87 3.01
C GLU A 125 5.03 7.50 3.93
N ARG A 126 5.08 6.26 4.44
CA ARG A 126 6.23 5.78 5.21
C ARG A 126 7.51 5.75 4.37
N ARG A 127 7.43 5.32 3.12
CA ARG A 127 8.59 5.27 2.21
C ARG A 127 9.09 6.69 1.91
N GLU A 128 8.20 7.60 1.54
CA GLU A 128 8.54 9.00 1.26
C GLU A 128 9.14 9.69 2.49
N ARG A 129 8.62 9.38 3.68
CA ARG A 129 9.23 9.84 4.94
C ARG A 129 10.64 9.28 5.13
N TRP A 130 10.85 8.00 4.89
CA TRP A 130 12.18 7.38 5.01
C TRP A 130 13.18 7.98 4.02
N GLU A 131 12.75 8.22 2.78
CA GLU A 131 13.57 8.87 1.74
C GLU A 131 13.93 10.31 2.13
N SER A 132 12.97 11.10 2.61
CA SER A 132 13.21 12.49 3.02
C SER A 132 14.02 12.65 4.30
N THR A 133 13.95 11.69 5.22
CA THR A 133 14.68 11.74 6.51
C THR A 133 16.03 11.02 6.48
N GLY A 134 16.38 10.39 5.35
CA GLY A 134 17.60 9.59 5.24
C GLY A 134 17.61 8.36 6.15
N HIS A 135 16.45 7.73 6.36
CA HIS A 135 16.36 6.51 7.16
C HIS A 135 17.28 5.42 6.58
N PRO A 136 18.15 4.78 7.39
CA PRO A 136 19.05 3.73 6.90
C PRO A 136 18.31 2.58 6.21
N GLU A 137 18.83 2.07 5.10
CA GLU A 137 18.23 0.92 4.42
C GLU A 137 18.52 -0.39 5.15
N ARG A 138 17.53 -1.30 5.14
CA ARG A 138 17.70 -2.62 5.74
C ARG A 138 18.77 -3.42 4.99
N PRO A 139 19.76 -3.99 5.69
CA PRO A 139 20.81 -4.75 5.03
C PRO A 139 20.28 -6.07 4.47
N PRO A 140 20.96 -6.64 3.45
CA PRO A 140 20.61 -7.94 2.92
C PRO A 140 20.78 -9.04 3.97
N THR A 141 19.88 -10.03 3.96
CA THR A 141 20.00 -11.25 4.77
C THR A 141 21.10 -12.17 4.22
N ALA A 142 21.49 -13.20 4.98
CA ALA A 142 22.46 -14.20 4.53
C ALA A 142 22.05 -14.85 3.19
N TYR A 143 20.77 -15.20 3.05
CA TYR A 143 20.23 -15.71 1.79
C TYR A 143 20.30 -14.68 0.65
N ASN A 144 20.00 -13.40 0.92
CA ASN A 144 20.11 -12.36 -0.10
C ASN A 144 21.57 -12.17 -0.57
N LEU A 145 22.54 -12.27 0.35
CA LEU A 145 23.96 -12.21 0.01
C LEU A 145 24.38 -13.39 -0.89
N PHE A 146 23.92 -14.61 -0.57
CA PHE A 146 24.12 -15.79 -1.41
C PHE A 146 23.49 -15.62 -2.79
N VAL A 147 22.23 -15.18 -2.85
CA VAL A 147 21.55 -14.90 -4.12
C VAL A 147 22.29 -13.84 -4.93
N GLN A 148 22.75 -12.76 -4.29
CA GLN A 148 23.53 -11.71 -4.97
C GLN A 148 24.82 -12.27 -5.56
N GLU A 149 25.56 -13.11 -4.82
CA GLU A 149 26.76 -13.76 -5.32
C GLU A 149 26.44 -14.65 -6.52
N LYS A 150 25.43 -15.51 -6.43
CA LYS A 150 25.02 -16.40 -7.53
C LYS A 150 24.54 -15.65 -8.77
N PHE A 151 23.82 -14.53 -8.59
CA PHE A 151 23.41 -13.68 -9.71
C PHE A 151 24.61 -12.99 -10.37
N ASN A 152 25.60 -12.55 -9.58
CA ASN A 152 26.83 -11.98 -10.11
C ASN A 152 27.65 -13.03 -10.87
N GLU A 153 27.81 -14.24 -10.32
CA GLU A 153 28.46 -15.36 -11.00
C GLU A 153 27.79 -15.67 -12.36
N LEU A 154 26.45 -15.73 -12.40
CA LEU A 154 25.69 -15.95 -13.63
C LEU A 154 25.93 -14.84 -14.66
N LYS A 155 25.92 -13.59 -14.19
CA LYS A 155 26.16 -12.42 -15.03
C LYS A 155 27.58 -12.40 -15.61
N GLU A 156 28.57 -12.78 -14.81
CA GLU A 156 29.98 -12.88 -15.24
C GLU A 156 30.18 -13.97 -16.29
N ARG A 157 29.39 -15.05 -16.24
CA ARG A 157 29.36 -16.09 -17.29
C ARG A 157 28.58 -15.68 -18.55
N GLY A 158 28.02 -14.46 -18.58
CA GLY A 158 27.20 -13.99 -19.70
C GLY A 158 25.83 -14.65 -19.79
N GLU A 159 25.41 -15.36 -18.74
CA GLU A 159 24.10 -16.02 -18.70
C GLU A 159 23.01 -15.01 -18.36
N MET A 160 21.97 -14.94 -19.20
CA MET A 160 20.78 -14.14 -18.89
C MET A 160 20.00 -14.85 -17.78
N VAL A 161 19.83 -14.17 -16.64
CA VAL A 161 19.02 -14.66 -15.51
C VAL A 161 17.52 -14.49 -15.82
N ALA A 162 17.04 -15.17 -16.87
CA ALA A 162 15.65 -15.13 -17.29
C ALA A 162 15.13 -16.55 -17.56
N PRO A 163 14.00 -16.96 -16.96
CA PRO A 163 13.16 -16.21 -16.02
C PRO A 163 13.71 -16.23 -14.58
N VAL A 164 13.81 -15.05 -13.97
CA VAL A 164 14.28 -14.82 -12.58
C VAL A 164 13.57 -15.70 -11.55
N VAL A 165 12.28 -15.99 -11.77
CA VAL A 165 11.50 -16.84 -10.85
C VAL A 165 12.09 -18.25 -10.77
N LYS A 166 12.45 -18.85 -11.91
CA LYS A 166 13.02 -20.21 -11.93
C LYS A 166 14.38 -20.25 -11.26
N THR A 167 15.24 -19.27 -11.52
CA THR A 167 16.56 -19.20 -10.91
C THR A 167 16.46 -18.98 -9.40
N MET A 168 15.58 -18.09 -8.94
CA MET A 168 15.30 -17.90 -7.51
C MET A 168 14.76 -19.18 -6.84
N THR A 169 13.89 -19.94 -7.50
CA THR A 169 13.42 -21.23 -6.98
C THR A 169 14.58 -22.22 -6.83
N SER A 170 15.44 -22.35 -7.84
CA SER A 170 16.62 -23.23 -7.80
C SER A 170 17.58 -22.84 -6.68
N LEU A 171 17.94 -21.56 -6.56
CA LEU A 171 18.80 -21.05 -5.48
C LEU A 171 18.19 -21.25 -4.10
N SER A 172 16.85 -21.18 -3.97
CA SER A 172 16.19 -21.44 -2.69
C SER A 172 16.32 -22.90 -2.25
N VAL A 173 16.31 -23.84 -3.20
CA VAL A 173 16.53 -25.27 -2.94
C VAL A 173 17.99 -25.51 -2.61
N GLU A 174 18.91 -24.95 -3.40
CA GLU A 174 20.35 -25.04 -3.16
C GLU A 174 20.71 -24.52 -1.75
N TRP A 175 20.26 -23.32 -1.39
CA TRP A 175 20.46 -22.76 -0.06
C TRP A 175 19.94 -23.68 1.04
N LYS A 176 18.76 -24.28 0.88
CA LYS A 176 18.23 -25.21 1.89
C LYS A 176 19.11 -26.44 2.05
N SER A 177 19.65 -26.97 0.96
CA SER A 177 20.54 -28.15 0.93
C SER A 177 21.97 -27.85 1.37
N MET A 178 22.42 -26.60 1.40
CA MET A 178 23.76 -26.23 1.87
C MET A 178 23.95 -26.56 3.36
N SER A 179 25.15 -27.01 3.71
CA SER A 179 25.55 -27.23 5.11
C SER A 179 25.70 -25.91 5.87
N ASP A 180 25.65 -25.97 7.20
CA ASP A 180 25.82 -24.80 8.06
C ASP A 180 27.21 -24.16 7.88
N SER A 181 28.23 -24.98 7.59
CA SER A 181 29.58 -24.49 7.28
C SER A 181 29.60 -23.65 6.00
N ALA A 182 28.91 -24.10 4.94
CA ALA A 182 28.80 -23.36 3.69
C ALA A 182 27.95 -22.09 3.82
N LYS A 183 26.96 -22.09 4.72
CA LYS A 183 26.14 -20.90 5.05
C LYS A 183 26.86 -19.90 5.94
N LYS A 184 27.82 -20.36 6.77
CA LYS A 184 28.54 -19.57 7.77
C LYS A 184 29.08 -18.24 7.25
N PRO A 185 29.81 -18.14 6.11
CA PRO A 185 30.33 -16.85 5.63
C PRO A 185 29.22 -15.83 5.37
N TYR A 186 28.10 -16.26 4.78
CA TYR A 186 26.94 -15.41 4.53
C TYR A 186 26.25 -14.95 5.81
N VAL A 187 26.11 -15.87 6.77
CA VAL A 187 25.52 -15.57 8.09
C VAL A 187 26.39 -14.56 8.83
N THR A 188 27.70 -14.78 8.92
CA THR A 188 28.63 -13.84 9.57
C THR A 188 28.59 -12.46 8.92
N LYS A 189 28.62 -12.40 7.57
CA LYS A 189 28.53 -11.12 6.85
C LYS A 189 27.19 -10.42 7.08
N ALA A 190 26.08 -11.14 7.04
CA ALA A 190 24.75 -10.59 7.29
C ALA A 190 24.59 -10.08 8.72
N THR A 191 25.11 -10.81 9.72
CA THR A 191 25.08 -10.39 11.12
C THR A 191 25.85 -9.10 11.34
N ARG A 192 27.07 -8.98 10.77
CA ARG A 192 27.85 -7.73 10.83
C ARG A 192 27.10 -6.55 10.22
N LEU A 193 26.54 -6.73 9.02
CA LEU A 193 25.77 -5.68 8.35
C LEU A 193 24.52 -5.29 9.16
N LEU A 194 23.88 -6.25 9.84
CA LEU A 194 22.74 -6.01 10.71
C LEU A 194 23.11 -5.19 11.95
N GLU A 195 24.27 -5.45 12.55
CA GLU A 195 24.79 -4.68 13.69
C GLU A 195 25.11 -3.23 13.28
N GLU A 196 25.81 -3.04 12.17
CA GLU A 196 26.07 -1.70 11.60
C GLU A 196 24.77 -0.95 11.29
N TYR A 197 23.77 -1.63 10.73
CA TYR A 197 22.46 -1.06 10.49
C TYR A 197 21.76 -0.62 11.77
N LYS A 198 21.81 -1.41 12.85
CA LYS A 198 21.21 -1.05 14.13
C LYS A 198 21.80 0.24 14.68
N SER A 199 23.13 0.38 14.67
CA SER A 199 23.81 1.62 15.08
C SER A 199 23.33 2.82 14.27
N LYS A 200 23.34 2.71 12.94
CA LYS A 200 22.87 3.78 12.04
C LYS A 200 21.41 4.17 12.29
N VAL A 201 20.55 3.20 12.57
CA VAL A 201 19.13 3.45 12.86
C VAL A 201 18.96 4.17 14.19
N ASP A 202 19.73 3.81 15.21
CA ASP A 202 19.65 4.46 16.52
C ASP A 202 20.21 5.89 16.46
N GLU A 203 21.30 6.12 15.73
CA GLU A 203 21.80 7.46 15.39
C GLU A 203 20.75 8.29 14.63
N TRP A 204 20.11 7.69 13.62
CA TRP A 204 19.05 8.33 12.85
C TRP A 204 17.86 8.72 13.75
N LYS A 205 17.38 7.82 14.62
CA LYS A 205 16.30 8.12 15.58
C LYS A 205 16.67 9.25 16.52
N ALA A 206 17.91 9.28 17.02
CA ALA A 206 18.41 10.34 17.89
C ALA A 206 18.52 11.69 17.17
N LYS A 207 18.82 11.70 15.87
CA LYS A 207 18.77 12.91 15.04
C LYS A 207 17.33 13.41 14.88
N GLN A 208 16.41 12.51 14.56
CA GLN A 208 14.99 12.84 14.39
C GLN A 208 14.34 13.37 15.67
N SER A 209 14.70 12.86 16.85
CA SER A 209 14.16 13.37 18.12
C SER A 209 14.66 14.79 18.46
N LYS A 210 15.89 15.14 18.07
CA LYS A 210 16.43 16.50 18.26
C LYS A 210 15.79 17.52 17.33
N GLU A 211 15.56 17.16 16.07
CA GLU A 211 14.92 18.04 15.07
C GLU A 211 13.44 18.33 15.38
N VAL A 212 12.73 17.46 16.10
CA VAL A 212 11.32 17.66 16.50
C VAL A 212 11.19 18.46 17.81
N GLY A 213 12.25 18.50 18.63
CA GLY A 213 12.28 19.24 19.90
C GLY A 213 12.79 20.68 19.81
N THR A 214 13.09 21.16 18.59
CA THR A 214 13.52 22.54 18.30
C THR A 214 12.47 23.23 17.45
#